data_AF-A0A812EN19-F1
#
_entry.id   AF-A0A812EN19-F1
#
_cell.length_a   1.000
_cell.length_b   1.000
_cell.length_c   1.000
_cell.angle_alpha   90.00
_cell.angle_beta   90.00
_cell.angle_gamma   90.00
#
_symmetry.space_group_name_H-M   'P 1'
#
loop_
_entity.id
_entity.type
_entity.pdbx_description
1 polymer ?
#
loop_
_entity_poly.entity_id
_entity_poly.type
_entity_poly.pdbx_seq_one_letter_code
_entity_poly.pdbx_strand_id
1 'polypeptide(L)'
;MLLDTEALAPCNHDDADSRMILHAPPRCSNGHKKILIHAVDTDVVVLAVASARTLEEKAEVWVFFGIGKVFLFSAAHQIARDLGLEKAQALSMFHDLTGCNTISCFARYGKRPACAVWKTLPQLTQTLSNFSTASDPIDEDAMRTIERFVILLYDRTATDIDKARRKLFSKNSNVQLIPSTNAALRRKHLSIYLNSPVISIYLSIYLSIYLSIYYSLTVLSYLSIYLSIYLSILTCYLFIPVSIYLSISSPLIHLSLSLSKSLICHSLSILPCNIADSLSLSIQNLSEKYITSWK
;
A
#
# COMPACT_ATOMS: atom_id res chain seq x y z
N MET A 1 -7.45 -31.72 -11.04
CA MET A 1 -6.53 -31.47 -9.92
C MET A 1 -7.22 -30.45 -9.03
N LEU A 2 -7.84 -30.90 -7.93
CA LEU A 2 -8.44 -29.98 -6.97
C LEU A 2 -7.31 -29.15 -6.36
N LEU A 3 -7.42 -27.82 -6.44
CA LEU A 3 -6.48 -26.93 -5.76
C LEU A 3 -6.70 -27.09 -4.26
N ASP A 4 -5.74 -27.70 -3.59
CA ASP A 4 -5.66 -27.66 -2.13
C ASP A 4 -5.23 -26.25 -1.70
N THR A 5 -6.19 -25.52 -1.12
CA THR A 5 -6.01 -24.15 -0.63
C THR A 5 -5.89 -24.07 0.89
N GLU A 6 -5.97 -25.20 1.61
CA GLU A 6 -6.00 -25.22 3.07
C GLU A 6 -4.68 -24.73 3.69
N ALA A 7 -3.58 -24.84 2.95
CA ALA A 7 -2.24 -24.42 3.36
C ALA A 7 -1.80 -23.03 2.86
N LEU A 8 -2.69 -22.26 2.22
CA LEU A 8 -2.36 -20.90 1.76
C LEU A 8 -2.29 -19.94 2.95
N ALA A 9 -1.10 -19.37 3.19
CA ALA A 9 -0.96 -18.26 4.10
C ALA A 9 -1.91 -17.11 3.71
N PRO A 10 -2.60 -16.45 4.66
CA PRO A 10 -3.36 -15.25 4.34
C PRO A 10 -2.42 -14.22 3.71
N CYS A 11 -2.80 -13.68 2.55
CA CYS A 11 -1.94 -12.82 1.77
C CYS A 11 -2.66 -11.54 1.35
N ASN A 12 -2.06 -10.41 1.66
CA ASN A 12 -2.49 -9.07 1.27
C ASN A 12 -1.51 -8.43 0.26
N HIS A 13 -0.57 -9.19 -0.29
CA HIS A 13 0.35 -8.67 -1.29
C HIS A 13 -0.41 -8.43 -2.60
N ASP A 14 -0.31 -7.23 -3.16
CA ASP A 14 -0.91 -6.88 -4.47
C ASP A 14 -0.12 -7.42 -5.66
N ASP A 15 1.18 -7.68 -5.47
CA ASP A 15 2.10 -8.14 -6.50
C ASP A 15 2.15 -9.68 -6.62
N ALA A 16 2.05 -10.20 -7.84
CA ALA A 16 2.00 -11.64 -8.10
C ALA A 16 3.32 -12.35 -7.78
N ASP A 17 4.44 -11.70 -8.06
CA ASP A 17 5.78 -12.28 -7.87
C ASP A 17 6.04 -12.52 -6.39
N SER A 18 5.76 -11.50 -5.58
CA SER A 18 5.87 -11.56 -4.12
C SER A 18 4.89 -12.56 -3.48
N ARG A 19 3.65 -12.67 -3.99
CA ARG A 19 2.66 -13.66 -3.53
C ARG A 19 3.14 -15.09 -3.73
N MET A 20 3.68 -15.37 -4.91
CA MET A 20 4.11 -16.72 -5.27
C MET A 20 5.23 -17.22 -4.36
N ILE A 21 6.13 -16.32 -3.96
CA ILE A 21 7.22 -16.59 -3.03
C ILE A 21 6.71 -16.79 -1.59
N LEU A 22 5.76 -15.97 -1.13
CA LEU A 22 5.18 -16.09 0.22
C LEU A 22 4.56 -17.46 0.50
N HIS A 23 3.92 -18.06 -0.51
CA HIS A 23 3.25 -19.35 -0.33
C HIS A 23 4.17 -20.57 -0.52
N ALA A 24 5.48 -20.38 -0.75
CA ALA A 24 6.42 -21.48 -0.86
C ALA A 24 6.78 -22.10 0.51
N PRO A 25 7.13 -21.33 1.57
CA PRO A 25 7.53 -21.89 2.87
C PRO A 25 6.47 -22.75 3.58
N PRO A 26 5.17 -22.36 3.65
CA PRO A 26 4.15 -23.20 4.29
C PRO A 26 4.01 -24.58 3.66
N ARG A 27 4.27 -24.69 2.34
CA ARG A 27 4.22 -25.98 1.62
C ARG A 27 5.40 -26.89 1.95
N CYS A 28 6.57 -26.34 2.25
CA CYS A 28 7.69 -27.12 2.76
C CYS A 28 7.34 -27.79 4.10
N SER A 29 6.64 -27.07 4.98
CA SER A 29 6.18 -27.58 6.28
C SER A 29 5.17 -28.72 6.15
N ASN A 30 4.44 -28.78 5.04
CA ASN A 30 3.51 -29.88 4.71
C ASN A 30 4.19 -31.07 4.00
N GLY A 31 5.53 -31.11 3.98
CA GLY A 31 6.29 -32.25 3.44
C GLY A 31 6.59 -32.18 1.94
N HIS A 32 6.25 -31.08 1.26
CA HIS A 32 6.65 -30.87 -0.13
C HIS A 32 8.15 -30.57 -0.23
N LYS A 33 8.91 -31.47 -0.87
CA LYS A 33 10.38 -31.38 -1.00
C LYS A 33 10.87 -30.63 -2.23
N LYS A 34 9.99 -30.36 -3.20
CA LYS A 34 10.34 -29.66 -4.44
C LYS A 34 9.27 -28.64 -4.76
N ILE A 35 9.69 -27.41 -4.98
CA ILE A 35 8.84 -26.29 -5.34
C ILE A 35 9.29 -25.79 -6.71
N LEU A 36 8.36 -25.78 -7.65
CA LEU A 36 8.55 -25.21 -8.98
C LEU A 36 7.78 -23.91 -9.08
N ILE A 37 8.51 -22.82 -9.30
CA ILE A 37 7.99 -21.49 -9.53
C ILE A 37 8.05 -21.22 -11.03
N HIS A 38 6.90 -20.95 -11.64
CA HIS A 38 6.80 -20.64 -13.07
C HIS A 38 6.51 -19.16 -13.24
N ALA A 39 7.45 -18.41 -13.81
CA ALA A 39 7.34 -16.97 -14.00
C ALA A 39 7.89 -16.56 -15.37
N VAL A 40 7.32 -15.54 -16.00
CA VAL A 40 7.95 -14.94 -17.19
C VAL A 40 9.02 -13.91 -16.78
N ASP A 41 8.82 -13.26 -15.63
CA ASP A 41 9.72 -12.23 -15.12
C ASP A 41 11.00 -12.83 -14.50
N THR A 42 12.12 -12.17 -14.78
CA THR A 42 13.43 -12.50 -14.22
C THR A 42 13.59 -12.04 -12.77
N ASP A 43 12.82 -11.06 -12.33
CA ASP A 43 12.90 -10.54 -10.95
C ASP A 43 12.42 -11.59 -9.93
N VAL A 44 11.56 -12.53 -10.35
CA VAL A 44 11.18 -13.72 -9.55
C VAL A 44 12.37 -14.60 -9.19
N VAL A 45 13.41 -14.68 -10.04
CA VAL A 45 14.63 -15.44 -9.73
C VAL A 45 15.37 -14.81 -8.55
N VAL A 46 15.44 -13.48 -8.53
CA VAL A 46 16.07 -12.71 -7.44
C VAL A 46 15.33 -12.98 -6.13
N LEU A 47 14.00 -12.88 -6.14
CA LEU A 47 13.17 -13.13 -4.98
C LEU A 47 13.28 -14.58 -4.49
N ALA A 48 13.28 -15.57 -5.40
CA ALA A 48 13.44 -16.97 -5.06
C ALA A 48 14.79 -17.29 -4.41
N VAL A 49 15.87 -16.68 -4.91
CA VAL A 49 17.20 -16.82 -4.30
C VAL A 49 17.24 -16.14 -2.93
N ALA A 50 16.65 -14.95 -2.78
CA ALA A 50 16.63 -14.24 -1.51
C ALA A 50 15.81 -14.96 -0.43
N SER A 51 14.70 -15.61 -0.81
CA SER A 51 13.85 -16.38 0.09
C SER A 51 14.31 -17.81 0.33
N ALA A 52 15.42 -18.25 -0.29
CA ALA A 52 15.94 -19.60 -0.11
C ALA A 52 16.31 -19.92 1.34
N ARG A 53 16.70 -18.92 2.15
CA ARG A 53 16.93 -19.09 3.59
C ARG A 53 15.68 -19.56 4.33
N THR A 54 14.55 -18.90 4.06
CA THR A 54 13.26 -19.20 4.71
C THR A 54 12.79 -20.62 4.39
N LEU A 55 13.28 -21.19 3.29
CA LEU A 55 12.90 -22.50 2.83
C LEU A 55 13.71 -23.63 3.49
N GLU A 56 14.78 -23.29 4.24
CA GLU A 56 15.76 -24.22 4.86
C GLU A 56 16.21 -25.34 3.89
N GLU A 57 17.11 -26.25 4.27
CA GLU A 57 17.50 -27.39 3.41
C GLU A 57 16.36 -28.41 3.17
N LYS A 58 15.14 -28.07 3.57
CA LYS A 58 13.97 -28.96 3.54
C LYS A 58 13.36 -29.10 2.15
N ALA A 59 13.57 -28.12 1.26
CA ALA A 59 13.02 -28.17 -0.09
C ALA A 59 13.92 -27.57 -1.17
N GLU A 60 13.90 -28.19 -2.35
CA GLU A 60 14.52 -27.67 -3.56
C GLU A 60 13.60 -26.65 -4.23
N VAL A 61 14.12 -25.44 -4.44
CA VAL A 61 13.40 -24.35 -5.12
C VAL A 61 13.93 -24.22 -6.54
N TRP A 62 13.04 -24.41 -7.50
CA TRP A 62 13.31 -24.33 -8.93
C TRP A 62 12.49 -23.20 -9.53
N VAL A 63 13.13 -22.38 -10.36
CA VAL A 63 12.46 -21.31 -11.10
C VAL A 63 12.57 -21.63 -12.59
N PHE A 64 11.42 -21.77 -13.23
CA PHE A 64 11.30 -21.88 -14.67
C PHE A 64 10.85 -20.52 -15.23
N PHE A 65 11.70 -19.91 -16.06
CA PHE A 65 11.44 -18.57 -16.59
C PHE A 65 11.96 -18.35 -18.01
N GLY A 66 11.37 -17.39 -18.73
CA GLY A 66 11.78 -17.05 -20.09
C GLY A 66 10.61 -16.67 -21.01
N ILE A 67 10.95 -16.29 -22.25
CA ILE A 67 9.99 -15.82 -23.26
C ILE A 67 10.13 -16.65 -24.53
N GLY A 68 9.00 -17.09 -25.09
CA GLY A 68 8.95 -17.76 -26.39
C GLY A 68 9.52 -19.18 -26.35
N LYS A 69 10.60 -19.43 -27.10
CA LYS A 69 11.27 -20.75 -27.12
C LYS A 69 12.49 -20.83 -26.20
N VAL A 70 12.85 -19.74 -25.54
CA VAL A 70 14.02 -19.66 -24.65
C VAL A 70 13.53 -19.70 -23.22
N PHE A 71 13.42 -20.91 -22.67
CA PHE A 71 13.15 -21.13 -21.26
C PHE A 71 14.43 -21.52 -20.55
N LEU A 72 14.66 -20.92 -19.39
CA LEU A 72 15.74 -21.26 -18.48
C LEU A 72 15.17 -21.91 -17.23
N PHE A 73 15.87 -22.93 -16.76
CA PHE A 73 15.59 -23.58 -15.50
C PHE A 73 16.71 -23.25 -14.52
N SER A 74 16.38 -22.62 -13.39
CA SER A 74 17.36 -22.19 -12.40
C SER A 74 17.07 -22.78 -11.02
N ALA A 75 18.09 -23.41 -10.44
CA ALA A 75 18.08 -23.90 -9.07
C ALA A 75 18.35 -22.74 -8.10
N ALA A 76 17.30 -22.03 -7.68
CA ALA A 76 17.43 -20.87 -6.78
C ALA A 76 18.13 -21.25 -5.45
N HIS A 77 17.84 -22.45 -4.93
CA HIS A 77 18.49 -22.99 -3.74
C HIS A 77 20.00 -23.20 -3.92
N GLN A 78 20.45 -23.66 -5.10
CA GLN A 78 21.88 -23.80 -5.39
C GLN A 78 22.56 -22.45 -5.52
N ILE A 79 21.93 -21.49 -6.23
CA ILE A 79 22.45 -20.14 -6.39
C ILE A 79 22.61 -19.45 -5.02
N ALA A 80 21.64 -19.63 -4.12
CA ALA A 80 21.72 -19.11 -2.75
C ALA A 80 22.88 -19.73 -1.95
N ARG A 81 23.11 -21.05 -2.08
CA ARG A 81 24.27 -21.72 -1.47
C ARG A 81 25.59 -21.19 -2.00
N ASP A 82 25.70 -21.03 -3.32
CA ASP A 82 26.94 -20.56 -3.98
C ASP A 82 27.24 -19.08 -3.65
N LEU A 83 26.21 -18.24 -3.50
CA LEU A 83 26.35 -16.84 -3.08
C LEU A 83 26.70 -16.68 -1.60
N GLY A 84 26.27 -17.63 -0.77
CA GLY A 84 26.27 -17.52 0.68
C GLY A 84 25.03 -16.81 1.20
N LEU A 85 24.63 -17.17 2.43
CA LEU A 85 23.35 -16.79 3.02
C LEU A 85 23.13 -15.27 3.09
N GLU A 86 24.14 -14.52 3.55
CA GLU A 86 24.04 -13.06 3.70
C GLU A 86 23.87 -12.36 2.35
N LYS A 87 24.63 -12.78 1.32
CA LYS A 87 24.51 -12.21 -0.02
C LYS A 87 23.20 -12.59 -0.70
N ALA A 88 22.72 -13.81 -0.48
CA ALA A 88 21.41 -14.23 -0.97
C ALA A 88 20.31 -13.34 -0.35
N GLN A 89 20.33 -13.09 0.95
CA GLN A 89 19.37 -12.20 1.62
C GLN A 89 19.48 -10.75 1.12
N ALA A 90 20.71 -10.23 1.01
CA ALA A 90 20.96 -8.89 0.50
C ALA A 90 20.58 -8.73 -0.99
N LEU A 91 20.37 -9.81 -1.74
CA LEU A 91 20.13 -9.78 -3.17
C LEU A 91 18.83 -9.05 -3.54
N SER A 92 17.78 -9.16 -2.73
CA SER A 92 16.53 -8.41 -2.93
C SER A 92 16.78 -6.91 -2.83
N MET A 93 17.45 -6.47 -1.75
CA MET A 93 17.77 -5.06 -1.55
C MET A 93 18.78 -4.53 -2.58
N PHE A 94 19.69 -5.40 -3.07
CA PHE A 94 20.60 -5.07 -4.16
C PHE A 94 19.84 -4.85 -5.48
N HIS A 95 18.82 -5.67 -5.75
CA HIS A 95 17.96 -5.49 -6.91
C HIS A 95 17.22 -4.15 -6.84
N ASP A 96 16.63 -3.81 -5.71
CA ASP A 96 16.00 -2.51 -5.47
C ASP A 96 16.99 -1.34 -5.63
N LEU A 97 18.20 -1.48 -5.08
CA LEU A 97 19.26 -0.47 -5.21
C LEU A 97 19.71 -0.27 -6.65
N THR A 98 19.84 -1.32 -7.44
CA THR A 98 20.36 -1.23 -8.81
C THR A 98 19.27 -0.89 -9.83
N GLY A 99 18.01 -1.06 -9.45
CA GLY A 99 16.83 -0.73 -10.22
C GLY A 99 15.83 -1.88 -10.21
N CYS A 100 14.60 -1.57 -9.83
CA CYS A 100 13.42 -2.43 -9.88
C CYS A 100 12.24 -1.66 -10.49
N ASN A 101 11.03 -2.22 -10.46
CA ASN A 101 9.85 -1.58 -11.05
C ASN A 101 9.51 -0.21 -10.41
N THR A 102 9.82 -0.03 -9.12
CA THR A 102 9.51 1.21 -8.38
C THR A 102 10.71 2.13 -8.17
N ILE A 103 11.94 1.59 -8.31
CA ILE A 103 13.18 2.33 -8.08
C ILE A 103 13.99 2.41 -9.36
N SER A 104 14.33 3.64 -9.77
CA SER A 104 15.07 3.88 -11.01
C SER A 104 16.44 3.20 -11.04
N CYS A 105 16.88 2.77 -12.23
CA CYS A 105 18.22 2.20 -12.42
C CYS A 105 19.32 3.28 -12.48
N PHE A 106 20.57 2.87 -12.27
CA PHE A 106 21.73 3.75 -12.50
C PHE A 106 22.01 3.87 -13.99
N ALA A 107 21.98 5.09 -14.52
CA ALA A 107 22.17 5.34 -15.94
C ALA A 107 23.50 4.75 -16.45
N ARG A 108 23.45 4.10 -17.63
CA ARG A 108 24.54 3.38 -18.32
C ARG A 108 24.98 2.06 -17.69
N TYR A 109 24.55 1.74 -16.47
CA TYR A 109 25.03 0.56 -15.77
C TYR A 109 23.90 -0.41 -15.46
N GLY A 110 23.99 -1.61 -16.04
CA GLY A 110 23.09 -2.71 -15.71
C GLY A 110 23.51 -3.48 -14.45
N LYS A 111 22.78 -4.55 -14.12
CA LYS A 111 23.03 -5.41 -12.96
C LYS A 111 24.43 -6.08 -12.97
N ARG A 112 25.03 -6.34 -14.16
CA ARG A 112 26.37 -6.95 -14.29
C ARG A 112 27.51 -6.09 -13.74
N PRO A 113 27.75 -4.84 -14.22
CA PRO A 113 28.79 -3.97 -13.67
C PRO A 113 28.52 -3.63 -12.19
N ALA A 114 27.26 -3.44 -11.81
CA ALA A 114 26.87 -3.25 -10.41
C ALA A 114 27.29 -4.44 -9.53
N CYS A 115 27.07 -5.68 -9.99
CA CYS A 115 27.49 -6.88 -9.28
C CYS A 115 29.02 -6.99 -9.17
N ALA A 116 29.76 -6.56 -10.20
CA ALA A 116 31.22 -6.49 -10.14
C ALA A 116 31.70 -5.51 -9.06
N VAL A 117 31.05 -4.35 -8.92
CA VAL A 117 31.36 -3.39 -7.84
C VAL A 117 30.98 -3.96 -6.48
N TRP A 118 29.84 -4.62 -6.35
CA TRP A 118 29.44 -5.25 -5.10
C TRP A 118 30.45 -6.30 -4.62
N LYS A 119 31.02 -7.10 -5.54
CA LYS A 119 32.12 -8.02 -5.22
C LYS A 119 33.36 -7.32 -4.62
N THR A 120 33.63 -6.08 -5.03
CA THR A 120 34.76 -5.28 -4.50
C THR A 120 34.42 -4.51 -3.22
N LEU A 121 33.15 -4.43 -2.84
CA LEU A 121 32.67 -3.68 -1.67
C LEU A 121 31.86 -4.59 -0.74
N PRO A 122 32.52 -5.42 0.10
CA PRO A 122 31.84 -6.41 0.94
C PRO A 122 30.91 -5.77 1.99
N GLN A 123 31.27 -4.57 2.48
CA GLN A 123 30.48 -3.77 3.44
C GLN A 123 29.04 -3.54 2.95
N LEU A 124 28.84 -3.45 1.63
CA LEU A 124 27.50 -3.28 1.06
C LEU A 124 26.56 -4.44 1.41
N THR A 125 27.07 -5.66 1.55
CA THR A 125 26.26 -6.82 1.92
C THR A 125 25.64 -6.64 3.30
N GLN A 126 26.43 -6.15 4.27
CA GLN A 126 25.94 -5.87 5.62
C GLN A 126 24.90 -4.75 5.60
N THR A 127 25.20 -3.65 4.91
CA THR A 127 24.27 -2.52 4.75
C THR A 127 22.93 -2.96 4.18
N LEU A 128 22.95 -3.74 3.10
CA LEU A 128 21.75 -4.26 2.46
C LEU A 128 21.00 -5.27 3.34
N SER A 129 21.72 -6.10 4.10
CA SER A 129 21.11 -7.03 5.05
C SER A 129 20.39 -6.31 6.18
N ASN A 130 20.98 -5.22 6.70
CA ASN A 130 20.39 -4.40 7.75
C ASN A 130 19.06 -3.75 7.29
N PHE A 131 18.95 -3.36 6.01
CA PHE A 131 17.67 -2.89 5.46
C PHE A 131 16.61 -3.99 5.44
N SER A 132 17.00 -5.22 5.09
CA SER A 132 16.08 -6.35 5.07
C SER A 132 15.52 -6.68 6.45
N THR A 133 16.22 -6.33 7.54
CA THR A 133 15.81 -6.60 8.93
C THR A 133 15.24 -5.39 9.65
N ALA A 134 14.99 -4.27 8.96
CA ALA A 134 14.40 -3.05 9.50
C ALA A 134 15.21 -2.38 10.64
N SER A 135 16.52 -2.19 10.43
CA SER A 135 17.34 -1.27 11.24
C SER A 135 16.99 0.21 10.97
N ASP A 136 17.43 1.15 11.81
CA ASP A 136 17.05 2.57 11.74
C ASP A 136 17.04 3.22 10.32
N PRO A 137 16.03 4.06 10.01
CA PRO A 137 15.77 4.62 8.67
C PRO A 137 16.85 5.59 8.15
N ILE A 138 17.75 6.06 9.01
CA ILE A 138 18.76 7.08 8.71
C ILE A 138 20.10 6.64 9.30
N ASP A 139 20.58 5.49 8.86
CA ASP A 139 21.95 5.07 9.12
C ASP A 139 22.90 5.84 8.16
N GLU A 140 23.63 6.83 8.70
CA GLU A 140 24.61 7.60 7.94
C GLU A 140 25.78 6.72 7.43
N ASP A 141 26.12 5.63 8.12
CA ASP A 141 27.15 4.69 7.65
C ASP A 141 26.65 3.85 6.48
N ALA A 142 25.37 3.46 6.50
CA ALA A 142 24.71 2.85 5.35
C ALA A 142 24.67 3.81 4.14
N MET A 143 24.37 5.09 4.36
CA MET A 143 24.40 6.11 3.31
C MET A 143 25.79 6.29 2.71
N ARG A 144 26.85 6.36 3.54
CA ARG A 144 28.24 6.42 3.08
C ARG A 144 28.62 5.20 2.24
N THR A 145 28.15 4.01 2.64
CA THR A 145 28.40 2.77 1.91
C THR A 145 27.72 2.75 0.54
N ILE A 146 26.46 3.21 0.46
CA ILE A 146 25.73 3.36 -0.81
C ILE A 146 26.39 4.42 -1.69
N GLU A 147 26.80 5.55 -1.12
CA GLU A 147 27.51 6.58 -1.87
C GLU A 147 28.83 6.03 -2.43
N ARG A 148 29.59 5.29 -1.63
CA ARG A 148 30.83 4.64 -2.06
C ARG A 148 30.57 3.65 -3.19
N PHE A 149 29.49 2.86 -3.11
CA PHE A 149 29.08 1.96 -4.18
C PHE A 149 28.83 2.72 -5.51
N VAL A 150 28.08 3.83 -5.45
CA VAL A 150 27.77 4.64 -6.65
C VAL A 150 29.04 5.31 -7.20
N ILE A 151 29.92 5.82 -6.33
CA ILE A 151 31.21 6.36 -6.76
C ILE A 151 32.01 5.30 -7.50
N LEU A 152 32.17 4.09 -6.93
CA LEU A 152 32.93 3.02 -7.58
C LEU A 152 32.32 2.55 -8.91
N LEU A 153 31.00 2.70 -9.08
CA LEU A 153 30.30 2.39 -10.32
C LEU A 153 30.60 3.40 -11.43
N TYR A 154 30.75 4.69 -11.12
CA TYR A 154 30.93 5.76 -12.12
C TYR A 154 32.38 6.24 -12.26
N ASP A 155 33.11 6.37 -11.15
CA ASP A 155 34.51 6.79 -11.12
C ASP A 155 35.24 6.20 -9.90
N ARG A 156 36.03 5.14 -10.14
CA ARG A 156 36.82 4.46 -9.10
C ARG A 156 37.89 5.34 -8.44
N THR A 157 38.27 6.45 -9.07
CA THR A 157 39.31 7.36 -8.55
C THR A 157 38.74 8.45 -7.64
N ALA A 158 37.42 8.65 -7.66
CA ALA A 158 36.81 9.69 -6.87
C ALA A 158 36.61 9.26 -5.41
N THR A 159 36.65 10.25 -4.51
CA THR A 159 36.40 10.08 -3.07
C THR A 159 35.03 10.60 -2.66
N ASP A 160 34.42 11.46 -3.47
CA ASP A 160 33.19 12.19 -3.18
C ASP A 160 32.30 12.22 -4.42
N ILE A 161 30.99 12.03 -4.25
CA ILE A 161 30.08 11.91 -5.38
C ILE A 161 29.95 13.21 -6.17
N ASP A 162 29.97 14.36 -5.50
CA ASP A 162 29.85 15.66 -6.17
C ASP A 162 31.12 16.01 -6.93
N LYS A 163 32.31 15.62 -6.42
CA LYS A 163 33.56 15.66 -7.19
C LYS A 163 33.49 14.76 -8.42
N ALA A 164 33.00 13.53 -8.29
CA ALA A 164 32.81 12.62 -9.42
C ALA A 164 31.84 13.22 -10.47
N ARG A 165 30.72 13.78 -10.01
CA ARG A 165 29.72 14.46 -10.85
C ARG A 165 30.32 15.63 -11.60
N ARG A 166 31.04 16.55 -10.91
CA ARG A 166 31.70 17.70 -11.54
C ARG A 166 32.69 17.26 -12.62
N LYS A 167 33.50 16.24 -12.34
CA LYS A 167 34.49 15.69 -13.29
C LYS A 167 33.84 15.02 -14.50
N LEU A 168 32.72 14.33 -14.31
CA LEU A 168 31.99 13.72 -15.42
C LEU A 168 31.24 14.76 -16.25
N PHE A 169 30.67 15.78 -15.61
CA PHE A 169 29.99 16.88 -16.27
C PHE A 169 30.94 17.74 -17.11
N SER A 170 32.18 17.96 -16.65
CA SER A 170 33.18 18.69 -17.43
C SER A 170 33.65 17.92 -18.67
N LYS A 171 33.52 16.58 -18.67
CA LYS A 171 33.87 15.72 -19.81
C LYS A 171 32.70 15.49 -20.76
N ASN A 172 31.46 15.54 -20.27
CA ASN A 172 30.26 15.26 -21.03
C ASN A 172 29.09 16.09 -20.50
N SER A 173 28.50 16.92 -21.37
CA SER A 173 27.39 17.81 -21.03
C SER A 173 26.06 17.07 -20.82
N ASN A 174 25.96 15.78 -21.17
CA ASN A 174 24.74 15.01 -20.98
C ASN A 174 24.53 14.64 -19.50
N VAL A 175 23.61 15.37 -18.86
CA VAL A 175 23.22 15.21 -17.45
C VAL A 175 22.60 13.84 -17.14
N GLN A 176 22.10 13.11 -18.14
CA GLN A 176 21.57 11.75 -17.90
C GLN A 176 22.68 10.73 -17.65
N LEU A 177 23.94 11.04 -17.98
CA LEU A 177 25.07 10.11 -17.89
C LEU A 177 25.90 10.28 -16.61
N ILE A 178 25.55 11.24 -15.76
CA ILE A 178 26.24 11.49 -14.48
C ILE A 178 25.52 10.76 -13.33
N PRO A 179 26.24 10.31 -12.28
CA PRO A 179 25.62 9.67 -11.13
C PRO A 179 24.68 10.64 -10.42
N SER A 180 23.62 10.17 -9.77
CA SER A 180 22.66 11.01 -9.03
C SER A 180 23.32 11.87 -7.94
N THR A 181 22.71 13.01 -7.59
CA THR A 181 23.17 13.85 -6.46
C THR A 181 23.07 13.10 -5.13
N ASN A 182 23.78 13.56 -4.09
CA ASN A 182 23.65 13.01 -2.73
C ASN A 182 22.18 13.04 -2.24
N ALA A 183 21.46 14.13 -2.49
CA ALA A 183 20.03 14.25 -2.14
C ALA A 183 19.13 13.24 -2.87
N ALA A 184 19.43 12.92 -4.14
CA ALA A 184 18.71 11.89 -4.87
C ALA A 184 19.06 10.48 -4.38
N LEU A 185 20.32 10.23 -3.97
CA LEU A 185 20.70 8.98 -3.33
C LEU A 185 20.01 8.77 -1.98
N ARG A 186 19.88 9.82 -1.16
CA ARG A 186 19.13 9.75 0.11
C ARG A 186 17.66 9.37 -0.12
N ARG A 187 17.01 9.94 -1.13
CA ARG A 187 15.66 9.54 -1.52
C ARG A 187 15.59 8.08 -1.95
N LYS A 188 16.58 7.63 -2.73
CA LYS A 188 16.67 6.25 -3.17
C LYS A 188 16.87 5.27 -2.00
N HIS A 189 17.74 5.60 -1.06
CA HIS A 189 17.92 4.86 0.19
C HIS A 189 16.60 4.72 0.97
N LEU A 190 15.88 5.83 1.16
CA LEU A 190 14.58 5.80 1.82
C LEU A 190 13.57 4.92 1.07
N SER A 191 13.57 4.96 -0.27
CA SER A 191 12.70 4.09 -1.08
C SER A 191 13.04 2.62 -0.91
N ILE A 192 14.32 2.24 -0.85
CA ILE A 192 14.76 0.86 -0.59
C ILE A 192 14.32 0.43 0.82
N TYR A 193 14.49 1.31 1.80
CA TYR A 193 14.06 1.07 3.17
C TYR A 193 12.55 0.83 3.26
N LEU A 194 11.73 1.67 2.62
CA LEU A 194 10.27 1.48 2.58
C LEU A 194 9.84 0.21 1.83
N ASN A 195 10.62 -0.22 0.83
CA ASN A 195 10.42 -1.49 0.13
C ASN A 195 10.92 -2.71 0.91
N SER A 196 11.58 -2.52 2.07
CA SER A 196 11.96 -3.64 2.94
C SER A 196 10.72 -4.47 3.29
N PRO A 197 10.80 -5.82 3.23
CA PRO A 197 9.62 -6.68 3.42
C PRO A 197 8.93 -6.44 4.75
N VAL A 198 9.69 -6.19 5.82
CA VAL A 198 9.14 -5.93 7.17
C VAL A 198 8.32 -4.63 7.16
N ILE A 199 8.83 -3.59 6.51
CA ILE A 199 8.26 -2.24 6.54
C ILE A 199 7.07 -2.14 5.59
N SER A 200 7.20 -2.74 4.40
CA SER A 200 6.11 -2.83 3.44
C SER A 200 4.89 -3.53 4.03
N ILE A 201 5.10 -4.66 4.74
CA ILE A 201 4.02 -5.38 5.43
C ILE A 201 3.41 -4.49 6.52
N TYR A 202 4.22 -3.90 7.39
CA TYR A 202 3.73 -3.02 8.45
C TYR A 202 2.90 -1.86 7.89
N LEU A 203 3.38 -1.18 6.85
CA LEU A 203 2.69 -0.06 6.21
C LEU A 203 1.38 -0.51 5.54
N SER A 204 1.37 -1.68 4.90
CA SER A 204 0.16 -2.25 4.28
C SER A 204 -0.93 -2.55 5.31
N ILE A 205 -0.55 -3.08 6.48
CA ILE A 205 -1.47 -3.37 7.59
C ILE A 205 -1.99 -2.06 8.19
N TYR A 206 -1.10 -1.12 8.46
CA TYR A 206 -1.48 0.19 9.00
C TYR A 206 -2.47 0.91 8.07
N LEU A 207 -2.18 0.93 6.76
CA LEU A 207 -3.00 1.59 5.76
C LEU A 207 -4.36 0.90 5.58
N SER A 208 -4.41 -0.43 5.58
CA SER A 208 -5.66 -1.16 5.46
C SER A 208 -6.58 -0.92 6.66
N ILE A 209 -6.03 -0.91 7.88
CA ILE A 209 -6.77 -0.57 9.10
C ILE A 209 -7.28 0.87 9.00
N TYR A 210 -6.41 1.83 8.70
CA TYR A 210 -6.78 3.25 8.60
C TYR A 210 -7.91 3.46 7.58
N LEU A 211 -7.77 2.88 6.37
CA LEU A 211 -8.75 3.02 5.30
C LEU A 211 -10.08 2.34 5.66
N SER A 212 -10.04 1.16 6.30
CA SER A 212 -11.25 0.47 6.73
C SER A 212 -12.04 1.28 7.77
N ILE A 213 -11.36 1.92 8.72
CA ILE A 213 -11.98 2.78 9.72
C ILE A 213 -12.56 4.02 9.05
N TYR A 214 -11.76 4.70 8.21
CA TYR A 214 -12.19 5.90 7.49
C TYR A 214 -13.44 5.64 6.63
N TYR A 215 -13.43 4.56 5.85
CA TYR A 215 -14.55 4.17 5.01
C TYR A 215 -15.78 3.80 5.83
N SER A 216 -15.61 3.02 6.91
CA SER A 216 -16.72 2.61 7.78
C SER A 216 -17.41 3.83 8.41
N LEU A 217 -16.64 4.78 8.94
CA LEU A 217 -17.19 6.02 9.52
C LEU A 217 -17.91 6.87 8.46
N THR A 218 -17.33 6.98 7.26
CA THR A 218 -17.91 7.77 6.16
C THR A 218 -19.22 7.15 5.65
N VAL A 219 -19.27 5.84 5.47
CA VAL A 219 -20.48 5.14 5.02
C VAL A 219 -21.57 5.13 6.10
N LEU A 220 -21.22 4.84 7.35
CA LEU A 220 -22.19 4.83 8.45
C LEU A 220 -22.81 6.21 8.66
N SER A 221 -22.01 7.28 8.61
CA SER A 221 -22.52 8.65 8.71
C SER A 221 -23.43 8.99 7.53
N TYR A 222 -23.02 8.70 6.29
CA TYR A 222 -23.85 8.93 5.10
C TYR A 222 -25.19 8.18 5.17
N LEU A 223 -25.17 6.89 5.51
CA LEU A 223 -26.36 6.06 5.62
C LEU A 223 -27.29 6.53 6.75
N SER A 224 -26.73 6.90 7.91
CA SER A 224 -27.52 7.42 9.04
C SER A 224 -28.26 8.72 8.68
N ILE A 225 -27.62 9.60 7.90
CA ILE A 225 -28.23 10.86 7.45
C ILE A 225 -29.29 10.57 6.39
N TYR A 226 -29.00 9.69 5.43
CA TYR A 226 -29.98 9.35 4.39
C TYR A 226 -31.23 8.70 5.00
N LEU A 227 -31.06 7.77 5.94
CA LEU A 227 -32.16 7.08 6.60
C LEU A 227 -32.97 8.03 7.50
N SER A 228 -32.33 8.96 8.21
CA SER A 228 -33.04 9.95 9.02
C SER A 228 -33.88 10.91 8.17
N ILE A 229 -33.37 11.33 7.02
CA ILE A 229 -34.14 12.12 6.04
C ILE A 229 -35.33 11.32 5.51
N TYR A 230 -35.11 10.09 5.06
CA TYR A 230 -36.19 9.26 4.49
C TYR A 230 -37.31 8.99 5.51
N LEU A 231 -36.94 8.64 6.75
CA LEU A 231 -37.90 8.38 7.82
C LEU A 231 -38.66 9.66 8.20
N SER A 232 -37.98 10.80 8.26
CA SER A 232 -38.63 12.10 8.50
C SER A 232 -39.67 12.42 7.43
N ILE A 233 -39.34 12.26 6.14
CA ILE A 233 -40.29 12.48 5.03
C ILE A 233 -41.50 11.54 5.14
N LEU A 234 -41.26 10.24 5.41
CA LEU A 234 -42.33 9.25 5.57
C LEU A 234 -43.26 9.60 6.74
N THR A 235 -42.70 10.03 7.88
CA THR A 235 -43.51 10.45 9.04
C THR A 235 -44.38 11.66 8.72
N CYS A 236 -43.86 12.66 8.00
CA CYS A 236 -44.64 13.81 7.55
C CYS A 236 -45.79 13.38 6.63
N TYR A 237 -45.52 12.51 5.65
CA TYR A 237 -46.54 12.04 4.70
C TYR A 237 -47.70 11.31 5.38
N LEU A 238 -47.40 10.49 6.39
CA LEU A 238 -48.43 9.75 7.12
C LEU A 238 -49.20 10.62 8.13
N PHE A 239 -48.51 11.51 8.83
CA PHE A 239 -49.08 12.23 9.96
C PHE A 239 -49.91 13.46 9.56
N ILE A 240 -49.51 14.17 8.49
CA ILE A 240 -50.23 15.35 7.99
C ILE A 240 -51.71 15.05 7.65
N PRO A 241 -52.05 14.04 6.82
CA PRO A 241 -53.44 13.76 6.47
C PRO A 241 -54.27 13.27 7.67
N VAL A 242 -53.67 12.50 8.58
CA VAL A 242 -54.35 12.04 9.81
C VAL A 242 -54.66 13.23 10.72
N SER A 243 -53.72 14.17 10.87
CA SER A 243 -53.92 15.39 11.66
C SER A 243 -55.00 16.30 11.04
N ILE A 244 -55.00 16.43 9.71
CA ILE A 244 -56.05 17.18 8.99
C ILE A 244 -57.42 16.50 9.18
N TYR A 245 -57.52 15.19 9.03
CA TYR A 245 -58.77 14.45 9.25
C TYR A 245 -59.30 14.58 10.69
N LEU A 246 -58.43 14.48 11.70
CA LEU A 246 -58.80 14.63 13.12
C LEU A 246 -59.22 16.07 13.49
N SER A 247 -58.59 17.07 12.87
CA SER A 247 -58.90 18.49 13.12
C SER A 247 -60.24 18.92 12.54
N ILE A 248 -60.68 18.31 11.44
CA ILE A 248 -62.01 18.56 10.85
C ILE A 248 -63.13 17.88 11.67
N SER A 249 -62.81 16.82 12.43
CA SER A 249 -63.81 15.97 13.11
C SER A 249 -64.00 16.23 14.61
N SER A 250 -63.32 17.21 15.23
CA SER A 250 -63.37 17.46 16.69
C SER A 250 -63.25 18.94 17.10
N PRO A 251 -63.91 19.44 18.17
CA PRO A 251 -63.90 20.86 18.58
C PRO A 251 -62.60 21.32 19.30
N LEU A 252 -61.58 20.46 19.45
CA LEU A 252 -60.30 20.76 20.11
C LEU A 252 -59.14 20.96 19.11
N ILE A 253 -59.40 21.69 18.03
CA ILE A 253 -58.46 21.98 16.92
C ILE A 253 -57.09 22.46 17.42
N HIS A 254 -57.06 23.27 18.48
CA HIS A 254 -55.83 23.88 18.99
C HIS A 254 -54.89 22.87 19.67
N LEU A 255 -55.43 21.81 20.30
CA LEU A 255 -54.65 20.78 20.99
C LEU A 255 -54.10 19.76 20.00
N SER A 256 -54.87 19.39 18.98
CA SER A 256 -54.44 18.46 17.93
C SER A 256 -53.33 19.06 17.04
N LEU A 257 -53.43 20.34 16.68
CA LEU A 257 -52.38 21.06 15.98
C LEU A 257 -51.11 21.22 16.83
N SER A 258 -51.25 21.50 18.14
CA SER A 258 -50.12 21.59 19.07
C SER A 258 -49.36 20.25 19.19
N LEU A 259 -50.08 19.14 19.37
CA LEU A 259 -49.49 17.81 19.45
C LEU A 259 -48.80 17.42 18.13
N SER A 260 -49.42 17.74 16.99
CA SER A 260 -48.85 17.49 15.67
C SER A 260 -47.53 18.23 15.46
N LYS A 261 -47.46 19.51 15.85
CA LYS A 261 -46.24 20.32 15.77
C LYS A 261 -45.15 19.77 16.68
N SER A 262 -45.48 19.37 17.90
CA SER A 262 -44.51 18.81 18.86
C SER A 262 -43.88 17.50 18.35
N LEU A 263 -44.69 16.58 17.80
CA LEU A 263 -44.22 15.32 17.21
C LEU A 263 -43.39 15.52 15.94
N ILE A 264 -43.74 16.50 15.10
CA ILE A 264 -42.96 16.88 13.92
C ILE A 264 -41.62 17.52 14.32
N CYS A 265 -41.61 18.40 15.33
CA CYS A 265 -40.37 18.99 15.84
C CYS A 265 -39.44 17.94 16.48
N HIS A 266 -39.99 16.94 17.18
CA HIS A 266 -39.20 15.87 17.79
C HIS A 266 -38.67 14.86 16.76
N SER A 267 -39.32 14.70 15.61
CA SER A 267 -38.82 13.87 14.50
C SER A 267 -37.77 14.63 13.67
N LEU A 268 -37.88 15.96 13.57
CA LEU A 268 -36.90 16.82 12.91
C LEU A 268 -35.62 17.07 13.74
N SER A 269 -35.66 16.93 15.06
CA SER A 269 -34.47 17.07 15.93
C SER A 269 -33.44 15.95 15.78
N ILE A 270 -33.78 14.90 15.04
CA ILE A 270 -32.90 13.75 14.70
C ILE A 270 -32.07 14.05 13.44
N LEU A 271 -32.41 15.09 12.67
CA LEU A 271 -31.67 15.52 11.49
C LEU A 271 -30.47 16.42 11.84
N PRO A 272 -29.42 16.46 10.99
CA PRO A 272 -28.34 17.45 11.12
C PRO A 272 -28.91 18.88 11.13
N CYS A 273 -28.44 19.73 12.05
CA CYS A 273 -29.04 21.04 12.38
C CYS A 273 -29.41 21.91 11.17
N ASN A 274 -28.57 21.97 10.14
CA ASN A 274 -28.79 22.80 8.96
C ASN A 274 -30.04 22.42 8.14
N ILE A 275 -30.47 21.15 8.17
CA ILE A 275 -31.66 20.67 7.44
C ILE A 275 -32.91 20.87 8.29
N ALA A 276 -32.79 20.65 9.61
CA ALA A 276 -33.87 20.86 10.58
C ALA A 276 -34.37 22.30 10.59
N ASP A 277 -33.48 23.29 10.47
CA ASP A 277 -33.83 24.72 10.47
C ASP A 277 -34.61 25.15 9.22
N SER A 278 -34.25 24.64 8.04
CA SER A 278 -34.94 24.97 6.77
C SER A 278 -36.35 24.36 6.67
N LEU A 279 -36.53 23.14 7.16
CA LEU A 279 -37.81 22.43 7.18
C LEU A 279 -38.74 22.98 8.28
N SER A 280 -38.21 23.30 9.46
CA SER A 280 -39.00 23.91 10.54
C SER A 280 -39.56 25.27 10.15
N LEU A 281 -38.79 26.11 9.45
CA LEU A 281 -39.23 27.40 8.93
C LEU A 281 -40.35 27.25 7.88
N SER A 282 -40.23 26.26 6.98
CA SER A 282 -41.24 25.97 5.96
C SER A 282 -42.56 25.47 6.55
N ILE A 283 -42.49 24.66 7.62
CA ILE A 283 -43.65 24.14 8.34
C ILE A 283 -44.33 25.23 9.20
N GLN A 284 -43.57 26.12 9.83
CA GLN A 284 -44.11 27.31 10.51
C GLN A 284 -44.90 28.18 9.54
N ASN A 285 -44.32 28.50 8.38
CA ASN A 285 -44.95 29.31 7.34
C ASN A 285 -46.24 28.68 6.79
N LEU A 286 -46.26 27.36 6.59
CA LEU A 286 -47.49 26.64 6.19
C LEU A 286 -48.57 26.70 7.27
N SER A 287 -48.19 26.59 8.55
CA SER A 287 -49.14 26.64 9.66
C SER A 287 -49.76 28.02 9.86
N GLU A 288 -48.98 29.10 9.70
CA GLU A 288 -49.48 30.48 9.81
C GLU A 288 -50.40 30.86 8.64
N LYS A 289 -50.07 30.40 7.43
CA LYS A 289 -50.90 30.60 6.24
C LYS A 289 -52.25 29.88 6.33
N TYR A 290 -52.31 28.72 6.98
CA TYR A 290 -53.57 27.99 7.21
C TYR A 290 -54.42 28.61 8.32
N ILE A 291 -53.80 29.09 9.41
CA ILE A 291 -54.50 29.75 10.52
C ILE A 291 -55.10 31.09 10.10
N THR A 292 -54.44 31.83 9.21
CA THR A 292 -54.92 33.14 8.71
C THR A 292 -56.03 33.03 7.67
N SER A 293 -56.14 31.90 6.95
CA SER A 293 -57.21 31.66 5.96
C SER A 293 -58.59 31.34 6.58
N TRP A 294 -58.67 31.20 7.91
CA TRP A 294 -59.89 30.85 8.66
C TRP A 294 -60.34 31.94 9.65
N LYS A 295 -59.80 33.16 9.54
CA LYS A 295 -60.35 34.39 10.15
C LYS A 295 -61.05 35.22 9.09
#